data_AF-A0A9X5EFJ2-F1
#
_entry.id   AF-A0A9X5EFJ2-F1
#
_cell.length_a   1.000
_cell.length_b   1.000
_cell.length_c   1.000
_cell.angle_alpha   90.00
_cell.angle_beta   90.00
_cell.angle_gamma   90.00
#
_symmetry.space_group_name_H-M   'P 1'
#
loop_
_entity.id
_entity.type
_entity.pdbx_description
1 polymer ?
#
loop_
_entity_poly.entity_id
_entity_poly.type
_entity_poly.pdbx_seq_one_letter_code
_entity_poly.pdbx_strand_id
1 'polypeptide(L)'
;MNIKFIACLAAAAALFGAGYYVADLSGQRDLAKATSSWDIARADLETKRADAEKAQRLAEQGQAKALTVAAENYERGKSDANQDADKALADLRAGNRRLRDQWATCQATASALSSSPSGQRADGEDRLREESIGRILRAVGQCQAQRDALQEALIGERKALGQ
;
A
#
# COMPACT_ATOMS: atom_id res chain seq x y z
N MET A 1 91.55 -9.98 -13.16
CA MET A 1 90.17 -10.09 -12.62
C MET A 1 90.00 -11.49 -12.05
N ASN A 2 89.61 -11.63 -10.77
CA ASN A 2 89.58 -12.93 -10.08
C ASN A 2 88.35 -13.75 -10.51
N ILE A 3 88.53 -14.98 -10.99
CA ILE A 3 87.46 -15.90 -11.43
C ILE A 3 86.33 -16.04 -10.38
N LYS A 4 86.68 -16.01 -9.09
CA LYS A 4 85.71 -16.07 -7.99
C LYS A 4 84.72 -14.89 -7.98
N PHE A 5 85.17 -13.68 -8.33
CA PHE A 5 84.30 -12.51 -8.40
C PHE A 5 83.31 -12.58 -9.58
N ILE A 6 83.74 -13.13 -10.72
CA ILE A 6 82.88 -13.31 -11.90
C ILE A 6 81.79 -14.35 -11.60
N ALA A 7 82.15 -15.46 -10.95
CA ALA A 7 81.20 -16.49 -10.54
C ALA A 7 80.15 -15.96 -9.55
N CYS A 8 80.55 -15.16 -8.56
CA CYS A 8 79.62 -14.53 -7.62
C CYS A 8 78.67 -13.54 -8.32
N LEU A 9 79.15 -12.72 -9.26
CA LEU A 9 78.31 -11.79 -10.02
C LEU A 9 77.31 -12.51 -10.90
N ALA A 10 77.73 -13.59 -11.58
CA ALA A 10 76.83 -14.41 -12.39
C ALA A 10 75.73 -15.07 -11.54
N ALA A 11 76.08 -15.60 -10.37
CA ALA A 11 75.11 -16.18 -9.44
C ALA A 11 74.11 -15.14 -8.92
N ALA A 12 74.58 -13.94 -8.56
CA ALA A 12 73.71 -12.85 -8.12
C ALA A 12 72.73 -12.40 -9.21
N ALA A 13 73.20 -12.26 -10.45
CA ALA A 13 72.36 -11.91 -11.59
C ALA A 13 71.29 -12.98 -11.89
N ALA A 14 71.66 -14.26 -11.79
CA ALA A 14 70.73 -15.36 -11.99
C ALA A 14 69.62 -15.39 -10.90
N LEU A 15 70.00 -15.20 -9.64
CA LEU A 15 69.04 -15.14 -8.53
C LEU A 15 68.11 -13.93 -8.65
N PHE A 16 68.63 -12.78 -9.04
CA PHE A 16 67.83 -11.57 -9.24
C PHE A 16 66.85 -11.73 -10.42
N GLY A 17 67.31 -12.25 -11.56
CA GLY A 17 66.45 -12.50 -12.72
C GLY A 17 65.35 -13.52 -12.45
N ALA A 18 65.67 -14.61 -11.74
CA ALA A 18 64.69 -15.61 -11.32
C ALA A 18 63.66 -15.01 -10.34
N GLY A 19 64.12 -14.24 -9.35
CA GLY A 19 63.24 -13.56 -8.40
C GLY A 19 62.28 -12.57 -9.08
N TYR A 20 62.78 -11.75 -10.01
CA TYR A 20 61.97 -10.79 -10.75
C TYR A 20 60.92 -11.48 -11.62
N TYR A 21 61.30 -12.55 -12.34
CA TYR A 21 60.38 -13.30 -13.19
C TYR A 21 59.26 -13.98 -12.39
N VAL A 22 59.57 -14.56 -11.23
CA VAL A 22 58.56 -15.15 -10.34
C VAL A 22 57.65 -14.08 -9.77
N ALA A 23 58.20 -12.94 -9.36
CA ALA A 23 57.42 -11.81 -8.81
C ALA A 23 56.45 -11.22 -9.86
N ASP A 24 56.90 -11.04 -11.10
CA ASP A 24 56.07 -10.55 -12.20
C ASP A 24 54.90 -11.51 -12.52
N LEU A 25 55.19 -12.82 -12.60
CA LEU A 25 54.15 -13.83 -12.81
C LEU A 25 53.13 -13.91 -11.66
N SER A 26 53.58 -13.78 -10.40
CA SER A 26 52.65 -13.71 -9.26
C SER A 26 51.84 -12.42 -9.28
N GLY A 27 52.45 -11.28 -9.63
CA GLY A 27 51.79 -9.99 -9.69
C GLY A 27 50.69 -9.96 -10.74
N GLN A 28 50.94 -10.51 -11.93
CA GLN A 28 49.91 -10.62 -12.98
C GLN A 28 48.72 -11.49 -12.55
N ARG A 29 48.97 -12.59 -11.83
CA ARG A 29 47.90 -13.45 -11.30
C ARG A 29 47.08 -12.77 -10.21
N ASP A 30 47.73 -12.02 -9.33
CA ASP A 30 47.04 -11.30 -8.25
C ASP A 30 46.23 -10.13 -8.79
N LEU A 31 46.73 -9.42 -9.81
CA LEU A 31 45.95 -8.43 -10.56
C LEU A 31 44.73 -9.06 -11.24
N ALA A 32 44.91 -10.19 -11.93
CA ALA A 32 43.79 -10.88 -12.59
C ALA A 32 42.72 -11.35 -11.59
N LYS A 33 43.12 -11.84 -10.41
CA LYS A 33 42.19 -12.20 -9.32
C LYS A 33 41.52 -10.97 -8.72
N ALA A 34 42.25 -9.88 -8.54
CA ALA A 34 41.69 -8.63 -8.04
C ALA A 34 40.61 -8.13 -9.01
N THR A 35 40.92 -8.02 -10.31
CA THR A 35 39.97 -7.59 -11.34
C THR A 35 38.73 -8.49 -11.39
N SER A 36 38.90 -9.82 -11.37
CA SER A 36 37.76 -10.74 -11.39
C SER A 36 36.90 -10.63 -10.13
N SER A 37 37.50 -10.39 -8.97
CA SER A 37 36.74 -10.16 -7.73
C SER A 37 35.92 -8.88 -7.77
N TRP A 38 36.44 -7.82 -8.42
CA TRP A 38 35.70 -6.58 -8.63
C TRP A 38 34.53 -6.77 -9.59
N ASP A 39 34.71 -7.55 -10.66
CA ASP A 39 33.66 -7.83 -11.63
C ASP A 39 32.54 -8.67 -11.00
N ILE A 40 32.88 -9.67 -10.20
CA ILE A 40 31.90 -10.48 -9.43
C ILE A 40 31.15 -9.59 -8.44
N ALA A 41 31.85 -8.73 -7.70
CA ALA A 41 31.23 -7.83 -6.74
C ALA A 41 30.29 -6.81 -7.42
N ARG A 42 30.67 -6.32 -8.61
CA ARG A 42 29.81 -5.43 -9.40
C ARG A 42 28.57 -6.16 -9.92
N ALA A 43 28.72 -7.37 -10.45
CA ALA A 43 27.60 -8.19 -10.89
C ALA A 43 26.64 -8.51 -9.73
N ASP A 44 27.16 -8.83 -8.54
CA ASP A 44 26.35 -9.07 -7.34
C ASP A 44 25.62 -7.81 -6.85
N LEU A 45 26.24 -6.63 -6.98
CA LEU A 45 25.56 -5.36 -6.70
C LEU A 45 24.46 -5.06 -7.72
N GLU A 46 24.69 -5.35 -9.00
CA GLU A 46 23.69 -5.16 -10.06
C GLU A 46 22.50 -6.09 -9.91
N THR A 47 22.72 -7.36 -9.57
CA THR A 47 21.63 -8.30 -9.29
C THR A 47 20.82 -7.87 -8.07
N LYS A 48 21.48 -7.48 -6.97
CA LYS A 48 20.82 -6.95 -5.77
C LYS A 48 20.00 -5.69 -6.06
N ARG A 49 20.52 -4.78 -6.89
CA ARG A 49 19.78 -3.58 -7.33
C ARG A 49 18.57 -3.96 -8.18
N ALA A 50 18.74 -4.86 -9.15
CA ALA A 50 17.65 -5.30 -10.01
C ALA A 50 16.54 -6.00 -9.20
N ASP A 51 16.90 -6.80 -8.19
CA ASP A 51 15.93 -7.46 -7.31
C ASP A 51 15.23 -6.46 -6.39
N ALA A 52 15.94 -5.47 -5.86
CA ALA A 52 15.34 -4.38 -5.09
C ALA A 52 14.37 -3.54 -5.93
N GLU A 53 14.74 -3.19 -7.17
CA GLU A 53 13.87 -2.46 -8.10
C GLU A 53 12.63 -3.27 -8.50
N LYS A 54 12.77 -4.59 -8.70
CA LYS A 54 11.63 -5.48 -8.96
C LYS A 54 10.69 -5.54 -7.76
N ALA A 55 11.24 -5.67 -6.55
CA ALA A 55 10.45 -5.68 -5.32
C ALA A 55 9.69 -4.36 -5.13
N GLN A 56 10.34 -3.22 -5.37
CA GLN A 56 9.68 -1.90 -5.34
C GLN A 56 8.57 -1.79 -6.38
N ARG A 57 8.83 -2.17 -7.65
CA ARG A 57 7.81 -2.16 -8.70
C ARG A 57 6.60 -3.04 -8.38
N LEU A 58 6.82 -4.21 -7.78
CA LEU A 58 5.72 -5.09 -7.35
C LEU A 58 4.90 -4.46 -6.22
N ALA A 59 5.56 -3.81 -5.25
CA ALA A 59 4.88 -3.10 -4.17
C ALA A 59 4.05 -1.92 -4.71
N GLU A 60 4.61 -1.10 -5.61
CA GLU A 60 3.91 0.02 -6.27
C GLU A 60 2.69 -0.47 -7.06
N GLN A 61 2.82 -1.55 -7.83
CA GLN A 61 1.69 -2.16 -8.55
C GLN A 61 0.61 -2.69 -7.61
N GLY A 62 1.02 -3.26 -6.47
CA GLY A 62 0.10 -3.71 -5.42
C GLY A 62 -0.70 -2.55 -4.83
N GLN A 63 -0.03 -1.44 -4.51
CA GLN A 63 -0.66 -0.22 -3.99
C GLN A 63 -1.61 0.40 -5.02
N ALA A 64 -1.18 0.52 -6.28
CA ALA A 64 -2.02 1.07 -7.34
C ALA A 64 -3.32 0.26 -7.52
N LYS A 65 -3.23 -1.08 -7.53
CA LYS A 65 -4.41 -1.96 -7.61
C LYS A 65 -5.33 -1.79 -6.41
N ALA A 66 -4.78 -1.71 -5.20
CA ALA A 66 -5.58 -1.52 -3.99
C ALA A 66 -6.35 -0.18 -4.02
N LEU A 67 -5.70 0.89 -4.48
CA LEU A 67 -6.35 2.20 -4.65
C LEU A 67 -7.44 2.17 -5.73
N THR A 68 -7.21 1.47 -6.85
CA THR A 68 -8.25 1.30 -7.88
C THR A 68 -9.47 0.56 -7.34
N VAL A 69 -9.27 -0.56 -6.62
CA VAL A 69 -10.38 -1.32 -6.01
C VAL A 69 -11.12 -0.48 -4.97
N ALA A 70 -10.42 0.28 -4.14
CA ALA A 70 -11.04 1.17 -3.16
C ALA A 70 -11.88 2.26 -3.84
N ALA A 71 -11.40 2.84 -4.94
CA ALA A 71 -12.14 3.84 -5.71
C ALA A 71 -13.40 3.24 -6.37
N GLU A 72 -13.30 2.05 -6.96
CA GLU A 72 -14.46 1.35 -7.53
C GLU A 72 -15.51 1.00 -6.47
N ASN A 73 -15.08 0.51 -5.31
CA ASN A 73 -15.97 0.20 -4.20
C ASN A 73 -16.64 1.46 -3.63
N TYR A 74 -15.92 2.58 -3.57
CA TYR A 74 -16.47 3.87 -3.16
C TYR A 74 -17.61 4.33 -4.09
N GLU A 75 -17.37 4.34 -5.41
CA GLU A 75 -18.39 4.76 -6.37
C GLU A 75 -19.59 3.80 -6.38
N ARG A 76 -19.36 2.50 -6.26
CA ARG A 76 -20.44 1.51 -6.11
C ARG A 76 -21.25 1.77 -4.84
N GLY A 77 -20.59 1.93 -3.70
CA GLY A 77 -21.25 2.20 -2.42
C GLY A 77 -22.06 3.50 -2.44
N LYS A 78 -21.59 4.53 -3.15
CA LYS A 78 -22.33 5.77 -3.35
C LYS A 78 -23.59 5.57 -4.21
N SER A 79 -23.49 4.79 -5.29
CA SER A 79 -24.64 4.42 -6.11
C SER A 79 -25.66 3.61 -5.31
N ASP A 80 -25.21 2.58 -4.59
CA ASP A 80 -26.06 1.70 -3.78
C ASP A 80 -26.75 2.49 -2.66
N ALA A 81 -26.03 3.39 -1.98
CA ALA A 81 -26.61 4.28 -0.97
C ALA A 81 -27.73 5.18 -1.52
N ASN A 82 -27.60 5.66 -2.77
CA ASN A 82 -28.66 6.43 -3.40
C ASN A 82 -29.86 5.55 -3.74
N GLN A 83 -29.63 4.37 -4.30
CA GLN A 83 -30.70 3.43 -4.65
C GLN A 83 -31.46 2.93 -3.41
N ASP A 84 -30.76 2.63 -2.31
CA ASP A 84 -31.37 2.18 -1.07
C ASP A 84 -32.14 3.30 -0.37
N ALA A 85 -31.65 4.53 -0.43
CA ALA A 85 -32.41 5.68 0.03
C ALA A 85 -33.68 5.90 -0.80
N ASP A 86 -33.60 5.76 -2.13
CA ASP A 86 -34.76 5.90 -3.01
C ASP A 86 -35.79 4.79 -2.77
N LYS A 87 -35.34 3.54 -2.59
CA LYS A 87 -36.21 2.42 -2.18
C LYS A 87 -36.85 2.66 -0.81
N ALA A 88 -36.08 3.14 0.17
CA ALA A 88 -36.61 3.45 1.49
C ALA A 88 -37.68 4.55 1.44
N LEU A 89 -37.50 5.56 0.58
CA LEU A 89 -38.51 6.60 0.34
C LEU A 89 -39.74 6.05 -0.37
N ALA A 90 -39.57 5.17 -1.35
CA ALA A 90 -40.69 4.52 -2.02
C ALA A 90 -41.50 3.64 -1.05
N ASP A 91 -40.83 2.88 -0.18
CA ASP A 91 -41.45 2.07 0.87
C ASP A 91 -42.21 2.92 1.88
N LEU A 92 -41.69 4.10 2.24
CA LEU A 92 -42.37 5.06 3.12
C LEU A 92 -43.65 5.61 2.47
N ARG A 93 -43.58 6.00 1.19
CA ARG A 93 -44.74 6.52 0.44
C ARG A 93 -45.80 5.46 0.17
N ALA A 94 -45.38 4.22 -0.09
CA ALA A 94 -46.28 3.09 -0.27
C ALA A 94 -46.94 2.65 1.05
N GLY A 95 -46.49 3.18 2.20
CA GLY A 95 -46.95 2.77 3.52
C GLY A 95 -46.43 1.40 3.96
N ASN A 96 -45.52 0.79 3.21
CA ASN A 96 -44.88 -0.49 3.52
C ASN A 96 -43.92 -0.38 4.72
N ARG A 97 -43.39 0.83 4.98
CA ARG A 97 -42.65 1.16 6.20
C ARG A 97 -43.34 2.30 6.93
N ARG A 98 -43.52 2.15 8.24
CA ARG A 98 -43.95 3.23 9.14
C ARG A 98 -42.76 3.66 10.00
N LEU A 99 -42.48 4.96 10.02
CA LEU A 99 -41.41 5.53 10.85
C LEU A 99 -41.63 5.28 12.35
N ARG A 100 -42.84 4.96 12.81
CA ARG A 100 -43.12 4.75 14.24
C ARG A 100 -42.27 3.65 14.89
N ASP A 101 -41.95 2.55 14.19
CA ASP A 101 -41.14 1.47 14.78
C ASP A 101 -39.67 1.84 14.94
N GLN A 102 -39.09 2.59 13.99
CA GLN A 102 -37.72 3.11 14.09
C GLN A 102 -37.62 4.27 15.09
N TRP A 103 -38.74 4.91 15.41
CA TRP A 103 -38.84 5.89 16.49
C TRP A 103 -39.13 5.25 17.85
N ALA A 104 -39.46 3.96 17.93
CA ALA A 104 -39.59 3.25 19.21
C ALA A 104 -38.21 3.06 19.89
N THR A 105 -37.16 2.80 19.09
CA THR A 105 -35.78 2.74 19.57
C THR A 105 -35.23 4.12 19.92
N CYS A 106 -35.59 5.17 19.17
CA CYS A 106 -35.29 6.56 19.57
C CYS A 106 -36.13 7.03 20.78
N GLN A 107 -37.35 6.50 20.97
CA GLN A 107 -38.17 6.78 22.15
C GLN A 107 -37.55 6.22 23.42
N ALA A 108 -36.83 5.09 23.37
CA ALA A 108 -36.09 4.60 24.53
C ALA A 108 -35.04 5.63 25.02
N THR A 109 -34.47 6.43 24.10
CA THR A 109 -33.54 7.52 24.42
C THR A 109 -34.25 8.85 24.73
N ALA A 110 -35.40 9.13 24.10
CA ALA A 110 -36.17 10.36 24.31
C ALA A 110 -37.10 10.33 25.54
N SER A 111 -37.50 9.15 26.00
CA SER A 111 -38.29 8.95 27.23
C SER A 111 -37.50 9.31 28.49
N ALA A 112 -36.18 9.37 28.39
CA ALA A 112 -35.32 9.95 29.42
C ALA A 112 -35.36 11.50 29.44
N LEU A 113 -35.95 12.17 28.44
CA LEU A 113 -35.78 13.61 28.23
C LEU A 113 -37.06 14.46 28.12
N SER A 114 -38.28 13.94 27.97
CA SER A 114 -39.45 14.83 28.05
C SER A 114 -40.78 14.15 28.34
N SER A 115 -41.30 14.44 29.53
CA SER A 115 -42.72 14.39 29.84
C SER A 115 -43.39 15.64 29.24
N SER A 116 -44.03 15.54 28.07
CA SER A 116 -45.14 16.45 27.70
C SER A 116 -45.90 15.95 26.47
N PRO A 117 -47.25 15.95 26.47
CA PRO A 117 -48.05 15.47 25.35
C PRO A 117 -48.33 16.61 24.37
N SER A 118 -48.04 16.43 23.09
CA SER A 118 -48.60 17.32 22.06
C SER A 118 -48.85 16.59 20.76
N GLY A 119 -50.15 16.43 20.48
CA GLY A 119 -50.76 16.98 19.27
C GLY A 119 -50.45 16.25 17.97
N GLN A 120 -51.38 15.38 17.59
CA GLN A 120 -51.60 14.97 16.20
C GLN A 120 -51.79 16.23 15.33
N ARG A 121 -50.84 16.51 14.42
CA ARG A 121 -51.04 17.38 13.26
C ARG A 121 -50.67 16.59 12.01
N ALA A 122 -51.56 16.62 11.02
CA ALA A 122 -51.49 15.84 9.80
C ALA A 122 -51.03 16.68 8.59
N ASP A 123 -50.29 16.01 7.70
CA ASP A 123 -50.28 16.11 6.23
C ASP A 123 -49.47 17.20 5.50
N GLY A 124 -48.82 18.15 6.20
CA GLY A 124 -47.84 19.06 5.58
C GLY A 124 -46.38 18.69 5.85
N GLU A 125 -46.11 18.19 7.06
CA GLU A 125 -44.75 17.88 7.53
C GLU A 125 -44.24 16.52 7.06
N ASP A 126 -45.11 15.57 6.73
CA ASP A 126 -44.72 14.20 6.38
C ASP A 126 -43.87 14.16 5.11
N ARG A 127 -44.20 14.97 4.10
CA ARG A 127 -43.41 15.07 2.85
C ARG A 127 -42.04 15.72 3.08
N LEU A 128 -41.97 16.73 3.95
CA LEU A 128 -40.71 17.37 4.36
C LEU A 128 -39.87 16.44 5.25
N ARG A 129 -40.51 15.58 6.04
CA ARG A 129 -39.89 14.51 6.82
C ARG A 129 -39.31 13.42 5.92
N GLU A 130 -40.06 12.92 4.95
CA GLU A 130 -39.55 11.96 3.97
C GLU A 130 -38.33 12.52 3.24
N GLU A 131 -38.43 13.76 2.73
CA GLU A 131 -37.33 14.36 1.99
C GLU A 131 -36.08 14.59 2.87
N SER A 132 -36.26 14.98 4.13
CA SER A 132 -35.16 15.10 5.08
C SER A 132 -34.54 13.76 5.46
N ILE A 133 -35.35 12.70 5.65
CA ILE A 133 -34.88 11.33 5.88
C ILE A 133 -34.08 10.82 4.67
N GLY A 134 -34.55 11.08 3.45
CA GLY A 134 -33.85 10.71 2.22
C GLY A 134 -32.48 11.39 2.09
N ARG A 135 -32.36 12.65 2.54
CA ARG A 135 -31.06 13.36 2.61
C ARG A 135 -30.14 12.75 3.67
N ILE A 136 -30.68 12.43 4.85
CA ILE A 136 -29.91 11.83 5.95
C ILE A 136 -29.41 10.42 5.56
N LEU A 137 -30.26 9.56 5.01
CA LEU A 137 -29.89 8.21 4.60
C LEU A 137 -28.82 8.21 3.51
N ARG A 138 -28.94 9.10 2.51
CA ARG A 138 -27.89 9.30 1.50
C ARG A 138 -26.57 9.77 2.12
N ALA A 139 -26.62 10.73 3.04
CA ALA A 139 -25.42 11.20 3.73
C ALA A 139 -24.77 10.10 4.56
N VAL A 140 -25.55 9.29 5.29
CA VAL A 140 -25.06 8.16 6.08
C VAL A 140 -24.41 7.11 5.17
N GLY A 141 -25.06 6.73 4.06
CA GLY A 141 -24.51 5.77 3.11
C GLY A 141 -23.23 6.27 2.43
N GLN A 142 -23.15 7.57 2.10
CA GLN A 142 -21.92 8.18 1.58
C GLN A 142 -20.78 8.16 2.60
N CYS A 143 -21.07 8.48 3.87
CA CYS A 143 -20.08 8.41 4.94
C CYS A 143 -19.60 6.97 5.18
N GLN A 144 -20.50 5.98 5.10
CA GLN A 144 -20.14 4.57 5.21
C GLN A 144 -19.27 4.13 4.03
N ALA A 145 -19.65 4.45 2.79
CA ALA A 145 -18.84 4.16 1.61
C ALA A 145 -17.44 4.80 1.70
N GLN A 146 -17.35 6.04 2.21
CA GLN A 146 -16.08 6.72 2.40
C GLN A 146 -15.22 6.04 3.47
N ARG A 147 -15.82 5.64 4.61
CA ARG A 147 -15.11 4.91 5.67
C ARG A 147 -14.58 3.58 5.15
N ASP A 148 -15.42 2.82 4.46
CA ASP A 148 -15.07 1.48 3.99
C ASP A 148 -13.98 1.56 2.91
N ALA A 149 -14.05 2.55 2.00
CA ALA A 149 -12.99 2.82 1.03
C ALA A 149 -11.64 3.21 1.67
N LEU A 150 -11.66 4.08 2.69
CA LEU A 150 -10.44 4.43 3.44
C LEU A 150 -9.86 3.22 4.17
N GLN A 151 -10.72 2.38 4.75
CA GLN A 151 -10.29 1.18 5.46
C GLN A 151 -9.68 0.15 4.50
N GLU A 152 -10.25 -0.04 3.31
CA GLU A 152 -9.70 -0.86 2.24
C GLU A 152 -8.34 -0.35 1.77
N ALA A 153 -8.22 0.98 1.55
CA ALA A 153 -6.96 1.61 1.16
C ALA A 153 -5.85 1.37 2.21
N LEU A 154 -6.15 1.58 3.49
CA LEU A 154 -5.19 1.34 4.59
C LEU A 154 -4.81 -0.14 4.76
N ILE A 155 -5.73 -1.07 4.48
CA ILE A 155 -5.43 -2.50 4.47
C ILE A 155 -4.54 -2.86 3.28
N GLY A 156 -4.81 -2.26 2.11
CA GLY A 156 -4.00 -2.41 0.90
C GLY A 156 -2.57 -1.90 1.09
N GLU A 157 -2.40 -0.72 1.68
CA GLU A 157 -1.09 -0.15 2.01
C GLU A 157 -0.32 -1.04 2.98
N ARG A 158 -0.97 -1.55 4.05
CA ARG A 158 -0.31 -2.47 5.00
C ARG A 158 0.17 -3.76 4.36
N LYS A 159 -0.65 -4.37 3.49
CA LYS A 159 -0.26 -5.58 2.74
C LYS A 159 0.91 -5.30 1.80
N ALA A 160 0.94 -4.13 1.16
CA ALA A 160 2.04 -3.75 0.27
C ALA A 160 3.36 -3.47 1.01
N LEU A 161 3.29 -3.06 2.28
CA LEU A 161 4.45 -2.83 3.16
C LEU A 161 4.93 -4.11 3.89
N GLY A 162 4.24 -5.25 3.70
CA GLY A 162 4.65 -6.54 4.28
C GLY A 162 4.45 -6.67 5.79
N GLN A 163 3.49 -5.93 6.37
CA GLN A 163 3.04 -6.10 7.77
C GLN A 163 1.85 -7.05 7.89
#